data_AF-A0A919NZF8-F1
#
_entry.id   AF-A0A919NZF8-F1
#
_cell.length_a   1.000
_cell.length_b   1.000
_cell.length_c   1.000
_cell.angle_alpha   90.00
_cell.angle_beta   90.00
_cell.angle_gamma   90.00
#
_symmetry.space_group_name_H-M   'P 1'
#
loop_
_entity.id
_entity.type
_entity.pdbx_description
1 polymer ?
#
loop_
_entity_poly.entity_id
_entity_poly.type
_entity_poly.pdbx_seq_one_letter_code
_entity_poly.pdbx_strand_id
1 'polypeptide(L)'
;MSYDLYFWPTGIAGNPRRLAVRLADEEAGDIKPDQRVLAFRAELLHRWPELADMISPWHHDLGKRQPWGRSDLADRFVGLTLPYGWTDTSALPALAGAYGLDSYDPQSGQLTPARSLPPQRRTSDSVEYVSGWVSEDHVVRLLRQISFYIGYEYDDLDEVALTGALDDTDDEVAESWFEYPLAGKPELIVGLARSPGSAVVSVRVDGALNTALATRIETLLDLL
;
A
#
# COMPACT_ATOMS: atom_id res chain seq x y z
N MET A 1 -7.28 10.54 27.90
CA MET A 1 -5.81 10.55 27.80
C MET A 1 -5.47 10.57 26.31
N SER A 2 -4.55 11.43 25.90
CA SER A 2 -4.01 11.46 24.53
C SER A 2 -2.54 11.10 24.57
N TYR A 3 -1.99 10.70 23.43
CA TYR A 3 -0.55 10.53 23.26
C TYR A 3 -0.11 11.19 21.96
N ASP A 4 1.17 11.56 21.89
CA ASP A 4 1.69 12.35 20.79
C ASP A 4 2.64 11.49 19.97
N LEU A 5 2.62 11.64 18.64
CA LEU A 5 3.60 11.06 17.75
C LEU A 5 4.23 12.17 16.93
N TYR A 6 5.55 12.10 16.74
CA TYR A 6 6.30 13.10 15.97
C TYR A 6 7.01 12.44 14.80
N PHE A 7 6.97 13.09 13.65
CA PHE A 7 7.55 12.63 12.40
C PHE A 7 8.39 13.74 11.78
N TRP A 8 9.60 13.43 11.34
CA TRP A 8 10.52 14.41 10.73
C TRP A 8 11.44 13.75 9.70
N PRO A 9 12.08 14.52 8.79
CA PRO A 9 13.01 13.99 7.80
C PRO A 9 14.16 13.19 8.43
N THR A 10 14.49 12.03 7.88
CA THR A 10 15.60 11.22 8.41
C THR A 10 16.95 11.97 8.37
N GLY A 11 17.85 11.62 9.28
CA GLY A 11 19.22 12.15 9.31
C GLY A 11 19.42 13.41 10.13
N ILE A 12 18.42 13.82 10.93
CA ILE A 12 18.59 14.88 11.93
C ILE A 12 19.44 14.33 13.08
N ALA A 13 20.66 14.84 13.22
CA ALA A 13 21.55 14.48 14.32
C ALA A 13 21.08 15.11 15.63
N GLY A 14 20.97 14.31 16.69
CA GLY A 14 20.59 14.80 18.01
C GLY A 14 19.87 13.76 18.85
N ASN A 15 19.44 14.16 20.05
CA ASN A 15 18.62 13.32 20.91
C ASN A 15 17.14 13.44 20.47
N PRO A 16 16.49 12.34 20.02
CA PRO A 16 15.10 12.37 19.53
C PRO A 16 14.08 12.89 20.55
N ARG A 17 14.29 12.61 21.83
CA ARG A 17 13.43 13.11 22.92
C ARG A 17 13.50 14.62 23.02
N ARG A 18 14.71 15.19 22.96
CA ARG A 18 14.89 16.65 22.99
C ARG A 18 14.33 17.30 21.73
N LEU A 19 14.46 16.63 20.58
CA LEU A 19 13.87 17.09 19.33
C LEU A 19 12.34 17.12 19.45
N ALA A 20 11.70 16.05 19.90
CA ALA A 20 10.25 15.99 20.07
C ALA A 20 9.71 17.05 21.04
N VAL A 21 10.41 17.31 22.15
CA VAL A 21 10.03 18.41 23.07
C VAL A 21 10.06 19.76 22.35
N ARG A 22 11.10 20.05 21.57
CA ARG A 22 11.16 21.29 20.76
C ARG A 22 10.05 21.36 19.72
N LEU A 23 9.76 20.24 19.06
CA LEU A 23 8.69 20.17 18.05
C LEU A 23 7.30 20.39 18.66
N ALA A 24 7.08 19.94 19.89
CA ALA A 24 5.85 20.23 20.64
C ALA A 24 5.64 21.74 20.85
N ASP A 25 6.74 22.49 21.01
CA ASP A 25 6.76 23.95 21.11
C ASP A 25 6.88 24.65 19.73
N GLU A 26 6.71 23.91 18.62
CA GLU A 26 6.86 24.37 17.23
C GLU A 26 8.26 24.99 16.91
N GLU A 27 9.29 24.57 17.63
CA GLU A 27 10.68 24.98 17.40
C GLU A 27 11.39 24.05 16.40
N ALA A 28 11.14 24.26 15.11
CA ALA A 28 11.71 23.46 14.00
C ALA A 28 12.66 24.24 13.07
N GLY A 29 13.28 25.33 13.56
CA GLY A 29 14.11 26.23 12.73
C GLY A 29 15.35 25.56 12.12
N ASP A 30 15.87 24.52 12.77
CA ASP A 30 17.01 23.72 12.34
C ASP A 30 16.64 22.58 11.37
N ILE A 31 15.36 22.27 11.23
CA ILE A 31 14.85 21.30 10.25
C ILE A 31 14.61 22.01 8.93
N LYS A 32 15.24 21.54 7.85
CA LYS A 32 14.98 22.11 6.52
C LYS A 32 13.59 21.70 6.03
N PRO A 33 12.85 22.60 5.36
CA PRO A 33 11.66 22.25 4.59
C PRO A 33 11.91 21.05 3.67
N ASP A 34 10.96 20.13 3.64
CA ASP A 34 11.05 18.89 2.87
C ASP A 34 9.67 18.53 2.29
N GLN A 35 9.61 18.42 0.96
CA GLN A 35 8.39 18.06 0.23
C GLN A 35 7.84 16.69 0.65
N ARG A 36 8.68 15.79 1.15
CA ARG A 36 8.26 14.47 1.65
C ARG A 36 7.37 14.59 2.89
N VAL A 37 7.57 15.61 3.71
CA VAL A 37 6.73 15.89 4.89
C VAL A 37 5.34 16.33 4.44
N LEU A 38 5.25 17.19 3.42
CA LEU A 38 3.96 17.61 2.84
C LEU A 38 3.24 16.44 2.15
N ALA A 39 3.96 15.60 1.41
CA ALA A 39 3.39 14.42 0.75
C ALA A 39 2.87 13.41 1.78
N PHE A 40 3.65 13.14 2.84
CA PHE A 40 3.21 12.31 3.96
C PHE A 40 1.97 12.87 4.65
N ARG A 41 1.95 14.18 4.91
CA ARG A 41 0.81 14.88 5.50
C ARG A 41 -0.45 14.73 4.66
N ALA A 42 -0.35 14.94 3.35
CA ALA A 42 -1.48 14.79 2.43
C ALA A 42 -2.02 13.36 2.42
N GLU A 43 -1.12 12.37 2.41
CA GLU A 43 -1.50 10.95 2.44
C GLU A 43 -2.15 10.55 3.77
N LEU A 44 -1.65 11.06 4.89
CA LEU A 44 -2.27 10.88 6.21
C LEU A 44 -3.72 11.35 6.21
N LEU A 45 -3.97 12.56 5.71
CA LEU A 45 -5.31 13.15 5.69
C LEU A 45 -6.23 12.52 4.64
N HIS A 46 -5.65 11.93 3.58
CA HIS A 46 -6.41 11.15 2.62
C HIS A 46 -6.92 9.84 3.23
N ARG A 47 -6.05 9.13 3.97
CA ARG A 47 -6.38 7.84 4.60
C ARG A 47 -7.20 7.97 5.88
N TRP A 48 -6.90 8.98 6.68
CA TRP A 48 -7.56 9.26 7.96
C TRP A 48 -7.95 10.74 8.03
N PRO A 49 -9.07 11.14 7.38
CA PRO A 49 -9.54 12.52 7.40
C PRO A 49 -9.78 13.09 8.81
N GLU A 50 -10.08 12.23 9.78
CA GLU A 50 -10.26 12.60 11.19
C GLU A 50 -8.98 13.15 11.85
N LEU A 51 -7.79 12.86 11.30
CA LEU A 51 -6.52 13.41 11.78
C LEU A 51 -6.38 14.91 11.54
N ALA A 52 -7.25 15.52 10.72
CA ALA A 52 -7.20 16.93 10.40
C ALA A 52 -7.23 17.86 11.63
N ASP A 53 -7.96 17.49 12.68
CA ASP A 53 -8.05 18.26 13.93
C ASP A 53 -6.99 17.86 14.97
N MET A 54 -6.19 16.83 14.68
CA MET A 54 -5.19 16.23 15.58
C MET A 54 -3.74 16.44 15.10
N ILE A 55 -3.56 17.07 13.94
CA ILE A 55 -2.26 17.26 13.30
C ILE A 55 -1.67 18.64 13.54
N SER A 56 -0.38 18.66 13.85
CA SER A 56 0.46 19.83 14.07
C SER A 56 1.71 19.75 13.18
N PRO A 57 2.35 20.85 12.79
CA PRO A 57 1.84 22.22 12.89
C PRO A 57 0.66 22.42 11.94
N TRP A 58 -0.11 23.47 12.16
CA TRP A 58 -1.27 23.77 11.32
C TRP A 58 -0.83 24.16 9.90
N HIS A 59 -1.65 23.79 8.90
CA HIS A 59 -1.42 24.15 7.51
C HIS A 59 -2.75 24.44 6.79
N HIS A 60 -2.68 25.22 5.71
CA HIS A 60 -3.84 25.78 5.03
C HIS A 60 -4.68 24.75 4.25
N ASP A 61 -4.16 23.54 4.07
CA ASP A 61 -4.85 22.39 3.49
C ASP A 61 -5.95 21.80 4.39
N LEU A 62 -5.98 22.14 5.70
CA LEU A 62 -6.93 21.60 6.67
C LEU A 62 -8.35 22.21 6.61
N GLY A 63 -8.62 23.16 5.72
CA GLY A 63 -9.97 23.69 5.46
C GLY A 63 -10.66 24.44 6.62
N LYS A 64 -10.12 24.40 7.85
CA LYS A 64 -10.64 25.13 9.03
C LYS A 64 -9.53 25.93 9.73
N ARG A 65 -9.84 27.20 10.01
CA ARG A 65 -8.97 28.20 10.63
C ARG A 65 -8.54 27.79 12.04
N GLN A 66 -7.23 27.77 12.31
CA GLN A 66 -6.73 28.30 13.57
C GLN A 66 -6.41 29.80 13.37
N PRO A 67 -6.92 30.73 14.20
CA PRO A 67 -6.67 32.16 14.02
C PRO A 67 -5.27 32.61 14.46
N TRP A 68 -4.50 31.70 15.05
CA TRP A 68 -3.18 31.90 15.64
C TRP A 68 -2.42 30.57 15.55
N GLY A 69 -1.20 30.61 15.00
CA GLY A 69 -0.36 29.43 14.75
C GLY A 69 0.59 29.69 13.59
N ARG A 70 1.78 29.09 13.60
CA ARG A 70 2.76 29.22 12.51
C ARG A 70 2.39 28.28 11.36
N SER A 71 2.15 28.84 10.18
CA SER A 71 1.85 28.04 8.97
C SER A 71 3.10 27.67 8.16
N ASP A 72 4.27 28.16 8.54
CA ASP A 72 5.55 28.02 7.82
C ASP A 72 6.36 26.79 8.21
N LEU A 73 5.77 25.87 9.01
CA LEU A 73 6.46 24.71 9.58
C LEU A 73 5.91 23.36 9.10
N ALA A 74 4.79 23.36 8.37
CA ALA A 74 4.11 22.14 7.94
C ALA A 74 4.91 21.28 6.96
N ASP A 75 5.91 21.87 6.30
CA ASP A 75 6.85 21.17 5.44
C ASP A 75 8.09 20.67 6.19
N ARG A 76 8.18 20.85 7.51
CA ARG A 76 9.37 20.47 8.31
C ARG A 76 9.14 19.26 9.18
N PHE A 77 7.97 19.15 9.80
CA PHE A 77 7.62 18.02 10.65
C PHE A 77 6.11 17.83 10.70
N VAL A 78 5.70 16.67 11.22
CA VAL A 78 4.31 16.38 11.58
C VAL A 78 4.27 15.90 13.02
N GLY A 79 3.41 16.50 13.84
CA GLY A 79 3.00 16.02 15.15
C GLY A 79 1.55 15.55 15.10
N LEU A 80 1.22 14.45 15.75
CA LEU A 80 -0.15 13.95 15.89
C LEU A 80 -0.47 13.80 17.36
N THR A 81 -1.56 14.41 17.82
CA THR A 81 -2.11 14.21 19.18
C THR A 81 -3.31 13.27 19.09
N LEU A 82 -3.07 11.99 19.35
CA LEU A 82 -4.06 10.93 19.17
C LEU A 82 -4.77 10.58 20.48
N PRO A 83 -6.06 10.23 20.44
CA PRO A 83 -6.75 9.70 21.61
C PRO A 83 -6.19 8.33 21.99
N TYR A 84 -6.17 8.03 23.29
CA TYR A 84 -5.80 6.72 23.78
C TYR A 84 -6.71 5.63 23.20
N GLY A 85 -6.12 4.58 22.62
CA GLY A 85 -6.86 3.50 21.96
C GLY A 85 -7.22 3.76 20.50
N TRP A 86 -6.64 4.79 19.86
CA TRP A 86 -6.72 4.96 18.40
C TRP A 86 -6.30 3.67 17.69
N THR A 87 -7.09 3.23 16.71
CA THR A 87 -6.80 2.05 15.89
C THR A 87 -5.75 2.39 14.84
N ASP A 88 -4.96 1.43 14.35
CA ASP A 88 -3.92 1.63 13.33
C ASP A 88 -2.66 2.40 13.78
N THR A 89 -2.38 2.44 15.09
CA THR A 89 -1.16 3.09 15.64
C THR A 89 0.14 2.62 14.99
N SER A 90 0.20 1.37 14.54
CA SER A 90 1.35 0.78 13.84
C SER A 90 1.46 1.19 12.36
N ALA A 91 0.36 1.63 11.74
CA ALA A 91 0.36 2.07 10.34
C ALA A 91 1.02 3.44 10.15
N LEU A 92 0.97 4.32 11.17
CA LEU A 92 1.55 5.67 11.08
C LEU A 92 3.08 5.65 10.94
N PRO A 93 3.85 4.95 11.80
CA PRO A 93 5.30 4.80 11.61
C PRO A 93 5.68 4.13 10.29
N ALA A 94 4.90 3.14 9.84
CA ALA A 94 5.15 2.43 8.59
C ALA A 94 4.99 3.37 7.39
N LEU A 95 3.91 4.16 7.37
CA LEU A 95 3.68 5.17 6.34
C LEU A 95 4.78 6.24 6.37
N ALA A 96 5.15 6.75 7.54
CA ALA A 96 6.24 7.72 7.68
C ALA A 96 7.57 7.20 7.10
N GLY A 97 7.88 5.92 7.35
CA GLY A 97 9.05 5.25 6.79
C GLY A 97 9.05 5.20 5.26
N ALA A 98 7.89 4.96 4.62
CA ALA A 98 7.76 4.97 3.16
C ALA A 98 8.09 6.35 2.53
N TYR A 99 7.86 7.43 3.28
CA TYR A 99 8.24 8.80 2.88
C TYR A 99 9.64 9.20 3.33
N GLY A 100 10.41 8.30 3.95
CA GLY A 100 11.76 8.58 4.42
C GLY A 100 11.81 9.47 5.67
N LEU A 101 10.78 9.39 6.51
CA LEU A 101 10.65 10.14 7.76
C LEU A 101 10.91 9.21 8.96
N ASP A 102 11.61 9.73 9.95
CA ASP A 102 11.75 9.08 11.25
C ASP A 102 10.50 9.36 12.08
N SER A 103 10.00 8.36 12.81
CA SER A 103 8.89 8.52 13.75
C SER A 103 9.35 8.32 15.19
N TYR A 104 8.85 9.14 16.10
CA TYR A 104 9.18 9.06 17.51
C TYR A 104 7.93 9.08 18.39
N ASP A 105 7.91 8.15 19.33
CA ASP A 105 6.92 8.04 20.38
C ASP A 105 7.55 8.47 21.72
N PRO A 106 7.22 9.66 22.25
CA PRO A 106 7.70 10.15 23.55
C PRO A 106 7.28 9.30 24.75
N GLN A 107 6.16 8.58 24.66
CA GLN A 107 5.57 7.80 25.74
C GLN A 107 6.35 6.49 25.93
N SER A 108 6.72 5.82 24.84
CA SER A 108 7.61 4.65 24.88
C SER A 108 9.10 5.02 24.82
N GLY A 109 9.41 6.25 24.40
CA GLY A 109 10.78 6.71 24.13
C GLY A 109 11.39 6.07 22.88
N GLN A 110 10.58 5.43 22.04
CA GLN A 110 11.02 4.68 20.88
C GLN A 110 11.19 5.60 19.66
N LEU A 111 12.38 5.60 19.07
CA LEU A 111 12.62 6.13 17.73
C LEU A 111 12.56 4.97 16.74
N THR A 112 11.66 5.06 15.78
CA THR A 112 11.65 4.20 14.60
C THR A 112 12.16 5.05 13.44
N PRO A 113 13.46 4.98 13.10
CA PRO A 113 13.97 5.70 11.95
C PRO A 113 13.35 5.14 10.66
N ALA A 114 13.33 5.96 9.62
CA ALA A 114 12.88 5.57 8.27
C ALA A 114 13.54 4.26 7.79
N ARG A 115 14.74 3.97 8.31
CA ARG A 115 15.57 2.82 7.99
C ARG A 115 15.45 1.62 8.96
N SER A 116 14.58 1.69 9.97
CA SER A 116 14.38 0.60 10.96
C SER A 116 13.28 -0.38 10.61
N LEU A 117 12.77 -0.34 9.38
CA LEU A 117 12.38 -1.61 8.79
C LEU A 117 13.70 -2.33 8.44
N PRO A 118 13.87 -3.66 8.68
CA PRO A 118 14.86 -4.43 7.89
C PRO A 118 14.66 -4.02 6.43
N PRO A 119 15.68 -4.07 5.54
CA PRO A 119 15.48 -3.64 4.16
C PRO A 119 14.18 -4.29 3.70
N GLN A 120 13.11 -3.50 3.65
CA GLN A 120 12.09 -3.77 2.69
C GLN A 120 12.95 -3.64 1.47
N ARG A 121 13.16 -4.80 0.85
CA ARG A 121 13.55 -4.89 -0.54
C ARG A 121 12.90 -3.70 -1.23
N ARG A 122 13.43 -3.30 -2.36
CA ARG A 122 12.49 -2.87 -3.39
C ARG A 122 11.57 -4.08 -3.71
N THR A 123 10.68 -4.47 -2.80
CA THR A 123 9.30 -4.77 -3.13
C THR A 123 8.83 -3.37 -3.53
N SER A 124 8.86 -3.00 -4.82
CA SER A 124 7.76 -3.40 -5.70
C SER A 124 6.58 -3.76 -4.82
N ASP A 125 5.58 -2.91 -4.71
CA ASP A 125 4.24 -3.45 -4.52
C ASP A 125 4.15 -4.63 -5.51
N SER A 126 4.37 -5.83 -5.01
CA SER A 126 4.51 -7.07 -5.76
C SER A 126 3.84 -8.06 -4.84
N VAL A 127 2.52 -8.13 -4.95
CA VAL A 127 1.75 -9.25 -4.43
C VAL A 127 2.34 -10.48 -5.12
N GLU A 128 2.83 -11.42 -4.31
CA GLU A 128 3.58 -12.58 -4.81
C GLU A 128 2.74 -13.38 -5.82
N TYR A 129 1.45 -13.53 -5.52
CA TYR A 129 0.43 -14.02 -6.42
C TYR A 129 -0.96 -13.68 -5.88
N VAL A 130 -1.96 -13.61 -6.75
CA VAL A 130 -3.38 -13.56 -6.39
C VAL A 130 -4.01 -14.90 -6.74
N SER A 131 -4.81 -15.46 -5.84
CA SER A 131 -5.50 -16.73 -6.07
C SER A 131 -6.98 -16.64 -5.78
N GLY A 132 -7.79 -17.34 -6.56
CA GLY A 132 -9.23 -17.46 -6.36
C GLY A 132 -9.82 -18.56 -7.24
N TRP A 133 -11.12 -18.52 -7.46
CA TRP A 133 -11.81 -19.47 -8.32
C TRP A 133 -12.86 -18.73 -9.13
N VAL A 134 -13.16 -19.24 -10.33
CA VAL A 134 -14.25 -18.74 -11.19
C VAL A 134 -14.99 -19.93 -11.79
N SER A 135 -16.23 -19.71 -12.25
CA SER A 135 -16.90 -20.70 -13.10
C SER A 135 -16.12 -20.94 -14.40
N GLU A 136 -16.12 -22.18 -14.91
CA GLU A 136 -15.49 -22.55 -16.19
C GLU A 136 -15.94 -21.62 -17.35
N ASP A 137 -17.22 -21.24 -17.37
CA ASP A 137 -17.81 -20.30 -18.36
C ASP A 137 -17.25 -18.86 -18.27
N HIS A 138 -16.62 -18.50 -17.15
CA HIS A 138 -16.12 -17.15 -16.89
C HIS A 138 -14.61 -16.99 -17.10
N VAL A 139 -13.88 -18.07 -17.41
CA VAL A 139 -12.42 -18.04 -17.61
C VAL A 139 -12.01 -17.08 -18.74
N VAL A 140 -12.68 -17.15 -19.89
CA VAL A 140 -12.39 -16.24 -21.02
C VAL A 140 -12.64 -14.78 -20.62
N ARG A 141 -13.71 -14.52 -19.88
CA ARG A 141 -14.07 -13.17 -19.41
C ARG A 141 -13.03 -12.64 -18.42
N LEU A 142 -12.55 -13.49 -17.52
CA LEU A 142 -11.48 -13.18 -16.58
C LEU A 142 -10.20 -12.79 -17.32
N LEU A 143 -9.70 -13.64 -18.24
CA LEU A 143 -8.46 -13.37 -18.97
C LEU A 143 -8.55 -12.09 -19.81
N ARG A 144 -9.67 -11.86 -20.49
CA ARG A 144 -9.88 -10.63 -21.26
C ARG A 144 -9.81 -9.38 -20.38
N GLN A 145 -10.37 -9.44 -19.17
CA GLN A 145 -10.38 -8.32 -18.24
C GLN A 145 -9.00 -8.11 -17.58
N ILE A 146 -8.27 -9.18 -17.24
CA ILE A 146 -6.88 -9.08 -16.77
C ILE A 146 -5.99 -8.48 -17.87
N SER A 147 -6.14 -8.96 -19.10
CA SER A 147 -5.42 -8.47 -20.28
C SER A 147 -5.63 -6.97 -20.48
N PHE A 148 -6.86 -6.49 -20.32
CA PHE A 148 -7.17 -5.06 -20.36
C PHE A 148 -6.40 -4.25 -19.30
N TYR A 149 -6.27 -4.76 -18.06
CA TYR A 149 -5.55 -4.07 -17.00
C TYR A 149 -4.06 -3.92 -17.26
N ILE A 150 -3.45 -4.87 -17.97
CA ILE A 150 -2.02 -4.87 -18.30
C ILE A 150 -1.73 -4.38 -19.72
N GLY A 151 -2.76 -3.98 -20.49
CA GLY A 151 -2.61 -3.55 -21.87
C GLY A 151 -2.14 -4.65 -22.82
N TYR A 152 -2.47 -5.92 -22.53
CA TYR A 152 -2.28 -7.04 -23.45
C TYR A 152 -3.45 -7.10 -24.43
N GLU A 153 -3.16 -7.26 -25.72
CA GLU A 153 -4.17 -7.39 -26.77
C GLU A 153 -4.66 -8.84 -26.84
N TYR A 154 -5.67 -9.15 -26.02
CA TYR A 154 -6.32 -10.46 -26.03
C TYR A 154 -7.19 -10.62 -27.29
N ASP A 155 -6.92 -11.66 -28.09
CA ASP A 155 -7.55 -11.93 -29.37
C ASP A 155 -8.08 -13.39 -29.49
N ASP A 156 -8.54 -13.75 -30.69
CA ASP A 156 -9.14 -15.06 -30.96
C ASP A 156 -8.11 -16.21 -30.82
N LEU A 157 -6.81 -15.96 -31.00
CA LEU A 157 -5.77 -16.97 -30.84
C LEU A 157 -5.59 -17.34 -29.37
N ASP A 158 -5.77 -16.39 -28.46
CA ASP A 158 -5.76 -16.65 -27.02
C ASP A 158 -6.91 -17.59 -26.62
N GLU A 159 -8.11 -17.41 -27.21
CA GLU A 159 -9.26 -18.30 -26.94
C GLU A 159 -9.04 -19.71 -27.49
N VAL A 160 -8.40 -19.83 -28.66
CA VAL A 160 -8.01 -21.13 -29.21
C VAL A 160 -7.00 -21.84 -28.29
N ALA A 161 -6.07 -21.11 -27.67
CA ALA A 161 -5.08 -21.68 -26.76
C ALA A 161 -5.71 -22.27 -25.48
N LEU A 162 -6.90 -21.81 -25.08
CA LEU A 162 -7.64 -22.36 -23.94
C LEU A 162 -8.46 -23.61 -24.29
N THR A 163 -8.69 -23.88 -25.57
CA THR A 163 -9.55 -24.99 -26.00
C THR A 163 -8.90 -26.33 -25.62
N GLY A 164 -9.53 -27.06 -24.68
CA GLY A 164 -9.01 -28.32 -24.14
C GLY A 164 -7.83 -28.16 -23.18
N ALA A 165 -7.42 -26.93 -22.87
CA ALA A 165 -6.27 -26.65 -22.00
C ALA A 165 -6.50 -27.11 -20.55
N LEU A 166 -7.76 -27.18 -20.13
CA LEU A 166 -8.15 -27.54 -18.76
C LEU A 166 -8.47 -29.04 -18.60
N ASP A 167 -8.56 -29.80 -19.69
CA ASP A 167 -9.06 -31.19 -19.66
C ASP A 167 -8.18 -32.12 -18.80
N ASP A 168 -6.86 -31.87 -18.80
CA ASP A 168 -5.86 -32.64 -18.06
C ASP A 168 -5.36 -31.91 -16.79
N THR A 169 -6.03 -30.83 -16.36
CA THR A 169 -5.62 -30.03 -15.19
C THR A 169 -6.32 -30.44 -13.90
N ASP A 170 -5.62 -30.28 -12.78
CA ASP A 170 -6.11 -30.63 -11.45
C ASP A 170 -5.50 -29.68 -10.40
N ASP A 171 -6.36 -28.99 -9.64
CA ASP A 171 -5.91 -28.03 -8.63
C ASP A 171 -5.30 -28.67 -7.38
N GLU A 172 -5.57 -29.96 -7.14
CA GLU A 172 -4.96 -30.75 -6.05
C GLU A 172 -3.53 -31.19 -6.41
N VAL A 173 -3.15 -31.14 -7.70
CA VAL A 173 -1.84 -31.55 -8.19
C VAL A 173 -1.05 -30.33 -8.68
N ALA A 174 -0.03 -29.94 -7.93
CA ALA A 174 0.77 -28.74 -8.21
C ALA A 174 1.44 -28.70 -9.61
N GLU A 175 1.71 -29.86 -10.22
CA GLU A 175 2.31 -29.97 -11.56
C GLU A 175 1.27 -30.02 -12.69
N SER A 176 -0.03 -30.05 -12.36
CA SER A 176 -1.14 -30.18 -13.32
C SER A 176 -1.90 -28.86 -13.53
N TRP A 177 -1.22 -27.73 -13.41
CA TRP A 177 -1.80 -26.41 -13.69
C TRP A 177 -1.47 -25.99 -15.12
N PHE A 178 -2.46 -25.47 -15.84
CA PHE A 178 -2.24 -24.84 -17.13
C PHE A 178 -1.75 -23.41 -16.91
N GLU A 179 -0.51 -23.12 -17.29
CA GLU A 179 0.08 -21.79 -17.18
C GLU A 179 -0.09 -21.02 -18.49
N TYR A 180 -0.76 -19.87 -18.40
CA TYR A 180 -0.98 -18.97 -19.52
C TYR A 180 -0.21 -17.65 -19.36
N PRO A 181 0.85 -17.40 -20.15
CA PRO A 181 1.60 -16.15 -20.07
C PRO A 181 0.85 -15.01 -20.77
N LEU A 182 0.63 -13.91 -20.07
CA LEU A 182 0.10 -12.66 -20.62
C LEU A 182 1.23 -11.64 -20.72
N ALA A 183 1.70 -11.40 -21.96
CA ALA A 183 2.84 -10.52 -22.27
C ALA A 183 2.49 -9.01 -22.24
N GLY A 184 1.71 -8.59 -21.24
CA GLY A 184 1.36 -7.18 -21.00
C GLY A 184 2.43 -6.41 -20.22
N LYS A 185 2.04 -5.25 -19.68
CA LYS A 185 2.85 -4.42 -18.79
C LYS A 185 2.05 -4.11 -17.51
N PRO A 186 2.32 -4.81 -16.39
CA PRO A 186 3.33 -5.85 -16.20
C PRO A 186 3.00 -7.17 -16.91
N GLU A 187 4.04 -7.99 -17.16
CA GLU A 187 3.88 -9.36 -17.63
C GLU A 187 3.38 -10.24 -16.47
N LEU A 188 2.37 -11.06 -16.75
CA LEU A 188 1.69 -11.93 -15.78
C LEU A 188 1.66 -13.36 -16.29
N ILE A 189 1.61 -14.33 -15.39
CA ILE A 189 1.35 -15.74 -15.68
C ILE A 189 0.07 -16.13 -14.96
N VAL A 190 -0.92 -16.62 -15.70
CA VAL A 190 -2.19 -17.09 -15.15
C VAL A 190 -2.20 -18.60 -15.13
N GLY A 191 -2.09 -19.20 -13.95
CA GLY A 191 -2.32 -20.61 -13.70
C GLY A 191 -3.82 -20.91 -13.61
N LEU A 192 -4.28 -21.90 -14.36
CA LEU A 192 -5.65 -22.39 -14.36
C LEU A 192 -5.65 -23.88 -14.09
N ALA A 193 -6.48 -24.34 -13.16
CA ALA A 193 -6.65 -25.75 -12.89
C ALA A 193 -8.10 -26.06 -12.54
N ARG A 194 -8.63 -27.19 -13.02
CA ARG A 194 -9.98 -27.62 -12.64
C ARG A 194 -9.98 -28.12 -11.21
N SER A 195 -11.06 -27.84 -10.50
CA SER A 195 -11.32 -28.48 -9.22
C SER A 195 -12.10 -29.79 -9.44
N PRO A 196 -11.54 -30.97 -9.14
CA PRO A 196 -12.18 -32.25 -9.41
C PRO A 196 -13.58 -32.36 -8.77
N GLY A 197 -14.60 -32.66 -9.58
CA GLY A 197 -15.97 -32.80 -9.09
C GLY A 197 -16.77 -31.49 -8.96
N SER A 198 -16.22 -30.37 -9.42
CA SER A 198 -16.90 -29.07 -9.50
C SER A 198 -16.82 -28.48 -10.91
N ALA A 199 -17.68 -27.49 -11.19
CA ALA A 199 -17.67 -26.70 -12.42
C ALA A 199 -16.85 -25.40 -12.28
N VAL A 200 -15.94 -25.36 -11.30
CA VAL A 200 -15.08 -24.20 -11.01
C VAL A 200 -13.65 -24.49 -11.43
N VAL A 201 -12.99 -23.42 -11.83
CA VAL A 201 -11.58 -23.38 -12.21
C VAL A 201 -10.86 -22.55 -11.16
N SER A 202 -9.90 -23.18 -10.50
CA SER A 202 -8.95 -22.52 -9.61
C SER A 202 -8.01 -21.67 -10.45
N VAL A 203 -7.87 -20.41 -10.07
CA VAL A 203 -7.08 -19.41 -10.77
C VAL A 203 -5.99 -18.93 -9.85
N ARG A 204 -4.77 -18.87 -10.38
CA ARG A 204 -3.62 -18.24 -9.74
C ARG A 204 -3.00 -17.27 -10.73
N VAL A 205 -2.71 -16.05 -10.30
CA VAL A 205 -2.07 -15.03 -11.11
C VAL A 205 -0.75 -14.67 -10.44
N ASP A 206 0.35 -14.95 -11.11
CA ASP A 206 1.72 -14.63 -10.69
C ASP A 206 2.30 -13.53 -11.59
N GLY A 207 3.29 -12.79 -11.09
CA GLY A 207 4.03 -11.80 -11.87
C GLY A 207 4.35 -10.52 -11.10
N ALA A 208 4.67 -9.44 -11.83
CA ALA A 208 5.00 -8.15 -11.23
C ALA A 208 3.74 -7.36 -10.79
N LEU A 209 2.93 -7.97 -9.93
CA LEU A 209 1.62 -7.47 -9.50
C LEU A 209 1.71 -6.36 -8.46
N ASN A 210 1.47 -5.10 -8.83
CA ASN A 210 1.29 -4.07 -7.81
C ASN A 210 -0.02 -4.21 -7.02
N THR A 211 -0.06 -3.64 -5.82
CA THR A 211 -1.18 -3.73 -4.87
C THR A 211 -2.49 -3.29 -5.53
N ALA A 212 -2.47 -2.23 -6.34
CA ALA A 212 -3.66 -1.77 -7.06
C ALA A 212 -4.16 -2.78 -8.12
N LEU A 213 -3.25 -3.43 -8.85
CA LEU A 213 -3.56 -4.45 -9.84
C LEU A 213 -4.03 -5.74 -9.15
N ALA A 214 -3.36 -6.16 -8.09
CA ALA A 214 -3.73 -7.32 -7.29
C ALA A 214 -5.15 -7.17 -6.72
N THR A 215 -5.47 -6.06 -6.07
CA THR A 215 -6.82 -5.79 -5.55
C THR A 215 -7.88 -5.78 -6.66
N ARG A 216 -7.57 -5.27 -7.86
CA ARG A 216 -8.50 -5.32 -9.01
C ARG A 216 -8.74 -6.73 -9.51
N ILE A 217 -7.72 -7.58 -9.49
CA ILE A 217 -7.82 -8.99 -9.89
C ILE A 217 -8.56 -9.78 -8.82
N GLU A 218 -8.28 -9.58 -7.53
CA GLU A 218 -9.03 -10.17 -6.41
C GLU A 218 -10.52 -9.82 -6.50
N THR A 219 -10.84 -8.53 -6.66
CA THR A 219 -12.23 -8.08 -6.81
C THR A 219 -12.90 -8.69 -8.04
N LEU A 220 -12.15 -8.91 -9.11
CA LEU A 220 -12.68 -9.53 -10.33
C LEU A 220 -12.98 -11.02 -10.13
N LEU A 221 -12.14 -11.73 -9.39
CA LEU A 221 -12.36 -13.14 -9.03
C LEU A 221 -13.59 -13.29 -8.13
N ASP A 222 -13.81 -12.37 -7.19
CA ASP A 222 -15.01 -12.39 -6.32
C ASP A 222 -16.33 -12.11 -7.05
N LEU A 223 -16.28 -11.51 -8.25
CA LEU A 223 -17.45 -11.09 -9.02
C LEU A 223 -17.86 -12.05 -10.14
N LEU A 224 -17.01 -13.05 -10.45
CA LEU A 224 -17.21 -14.00 -11.55
C LEU A 224 -17.49 -15.40 -11.01
#